data_AF-A0A1Q7Q686-F1
#
_entry.id   AF-A0A1Q7Q686-F1
#
_cell.length_a   1.000
_cell.length_b   1.000
_cell.length_c   1.000
_cell.angle_alpha   90.00
_cell.angle_beta   90.00
_cell.angle_gamma   90.00
#
_symmetry.space_group_name_H-M   'P 1'
#
loop_
_entity.id
_entity.type
_entity.pdbx_description
1 polymer ?
#
loop_
_entity_poly.entity_id
_entity_poly.type
_entity_poly.pdbx_seq_one_letter_code
_entity_poly.pdbx_strand_id
1 'polypeptide(L)' 'MEVLPGNTFKINSQPVSKADLGRKLKEIYDPRPEKIIFVKGDPSVKYQDVIAAMDVARGAGVKVIATVPKDVK' A
#
# COMPACT_ATOMS: atom_id res chain seq x y z
N MET A 1 -4.84 1.47 -1.10
CA MET A 1 -3.47 1.97 -1.31
C MET A 1 -3.09 1.69 -2.74
N GLU A 2 -2.49 2.66 -3.40
CA GLU A 2 -1.97 2.52 -4.75
C GLU A 2 -0.46 2.65 -4.71
N VAL A 3 0.24 1.76 -5.41
CA VAL A 3 1.69 1.80 -5.60
C VAL A 3 1.94 2.28 -7.02
N LEU A 4 2.56 3.44 -7.14
CA LEU A 4 2.90 4.08 -8.41
C LEU A 4 4.41 3.96 -8.69
N PRO A 5 4.82 4.08 -9.97
CA PRO A 5 6.23 4.10 -10.33
C PRO A 5 6.99 5.19 -9.57
N GLY A 6 8.28 4.95 -9.29
CA GLY A 6 9.13 5.94 -8.60
C GLY A 6 8.87 6.05 -7.10
N ASN A 7 8.55 4.95 -6.41
CA ASN A 7 8.32 4.89 -4.96
C ASN A 7 7.24 5.86 -4.44
N THR A 8 6.24 6.15 -5.28
CA THR A 8 5.12 7.00 -4.89
C THR A 8 3.98 6.12 -4.41
N PHE A 9 3.46 6.42 -3.22
CA PHE A 9 2.33 5.69 -2.64
C PHE A 9 1.14 6.63 -2.51
N LYS A 10 -0.06 6.11 -2.73
CA LYS A 10 -1.29 6.83 -2.40
C LYS A 10 -2.16 6.04 -1.44
N ILE A 11 -2.65 6.69 -0.40
CA ILE A 11 -3.66 6.13 0.50
C ILE A 11 -4.94 6.96 0.31
N ASN A 12 -6.03 6.34 -0.16
CA ASN A 12 -7.29 7.03 -0.44
C ASN A 12 -7.10 8.31 -1.27
N SER A 13 -6.34 8.21 -2.37
CA SER A 13 -5.97 9.33 -3.25
C SER A 13 -5.06 10.40 -2.65
N GLN A 14 -4.64 10.28 -1.39
CA GLN A 14 -3.63 11.17 -0.80
C GLN A 14 -2.22 10.63 -1.07
N PRO A 15 -1.31 11.43 -1.67
CA PRO A 15 0.08 11.03 -1.84
C PRO A 15 0.77 10.92 -0.47
N VAL A 16 1.50 9.83 -0.28
CA VAL A 16 2.25 9.54 0.95
C VAL A 16 3.65 9.06 0.55
N SER A 17 4.66 9.58 1.22
CA SER A 17 6.03 9.13 1.02
C SER A 17 6.25 7.73 1.60
N LYS A 18 7.25 6.99 1.13
CA LYS A 18 7.60 5.67 1.70
C LYS A 18 7.91 5.75 3.20
N ALA A 19 8.57 6.83 3.63
CA ALA A 19 8.96 7.05 5.02
C ALA A 19 7.73 7.27 5.92
N ASP A 20 6.73 7.99 5.42
CA ASP A 20 5.51 8.30 6.17
C ASP A 20 4.44 7.20 6.08
N LEU A 21 4.58 6.26 5.14
CA LEU A 21 3.58 5.23 4.84
C LEU A 21 3.19 4.43 6.10
N GLY A 22 4.17 3.92 6.84
CA GLY A 22 3.92 3.13 8.05
C GLY A 22 3.20 3.95 9.14
N ARG A 23 3.63 5.20 9.35
CA ARG A 23 3.02 6.11 10.33
C ARG A 23 1.57 6.44 9.97
N LYS A 24 1.31 6.80 8.72
CA LYS A 24 -0.03 7.09 8.20
C LYS A 24 -0.95 5.87 8.28
N LEU A 25 -0.46 4.69 7.90
CA LEU A 25 -1.22 3.45 8.01
C LEU A 25 -1.58 3.15 9.46
N LYS A 26 -0.62 3.32 10.38
CA LYS A 26 -0.90 3.17 11.81
C LYS A 26 -1.97 4.18 12.26
N GLU A 27 -1.81 5.48 12.04
CA GLU A 27 -2.84 6.47 12.41
C GLU A 27 -4.24 6.16 11.87
N ILE A 28 -4.34 5.71 10.62
CA ILE A 28 -5.63 5.44 9.96
C ILE A 28 -6.29 4.17 10.52
N TYR A 29 -5.49 3.13 10.77
CA TYR A 29 -5.97 1.79 11.09
C TYR A 29 -5.88 1.42 12.57
N ASP A 30 -5.07 2.11 13.38
CA ASP A 30 -4.95 1.87 14.83
C ASP A 30 -6.31 1.90 15.55
N PRO A 31 -7.18 2.93 15.34
CA PRO A 31 -8.49 2.98 15.98
C PRO A 31 -9.55 2.05 15.36
N ARG A 32 -9.23 1.33 14.27
CA ARG A 32 -10.22 0.51 13.56
C ARG A 32 -10.18 -0.94 14.05
N PRO A 33 -11.34 -1.56 14.35
CA PRO A 33 -11.41 -2.97 14.71
C PRO A 33 -11.02 -3.88 13.54
N GLU A 34 -11.40 -3.50 12.31
CA GLU A 34 -11.02 -4.20 11.09
C GLU A 34 -9.98 -3.40 10.30
N LYS A 35 -8.74 -3.92 10.28
CA LYS A 35 -7.60 -3.25 9.65
C LYS A 35 -7.34 -3.86 8.28
N ILE A 36 -8.27 -3.72 7.34
CA ILE A 36 -8.11 -4.27 5.98
C ILE A 36 -7.69 -3.17 5.00
N ILE A 37 -6.67 -3.44 4.20
CA ILE A 37 -6.23 -2.55 3.11
C ILE A 37 -6.12 -3.30 1.80
N PHE A 38 -6.63 -2.67 0.73
CA PHE A 38 -6.41 -3.12 -0.63
C PHE A 38 -5.17 -2.44 -1.20
N VAL A 39 -4.20 -3.19 -1.70
CA VAL A 39 -3.00 -2.69 -2.35
C VAL A 39 -3.12 -2.92 -3.84
N LYS A 40 -3.29 -1.84 -4.60
CA LYS A 40 -3.32 -1.84 -6.05
C LYS A 40 -1.95 -1.42 -6.57
N GLY A 41 -1.25 -2.31 -7.26
CA GLY A 41 -0.03 -1.94 -7.99
C GLY A 41 -0.39 -1.38 -9.35
N ASP A 42 0.36 -0.39 -9.85
CA ASP A 42 0.35 -0.11 -11.29
C ASP A 42 1.00 -1.28 -12.06
N PRO A 43 0.51 -1.67 -13.26
CA PRO A 43 1.16 -2.71 -14.07
C PRO A 43 2.62 -2.40 -14.42
N SER A 44 3.01 -1.12 -14.42
CA SER A 44 4.37 -0.66 -14.69
C SER A 44 5.28 -0.69 -13.45
N VAL A 45 4.74 -0.98 -12.26
CA VAL A 45 5.49 -1.04 -11.01
C VAL A 45 6.17 -2.39 -10.86
N LYS A 46 7.40 -2.38 -10.31
CA LYS A 46 8.11 -3.60 -9.97
C LYS A 46 7.38 -4.33 -8.86
N TYR A 47 7.21 -5.64 -9.02
CA TYR A 47 6.60 -6.49 -7.99
C TYR A 47 7.26 -6.33 -6.62
N GLN A 48 8.58 -6.11 -6.57
CA GLN A 48 9.32 -5.84 -5.34
C GLN A 48 8.83 -4.61 -4.57
N ASP A 49 8.43 -3.54 -5.26
CA ASP A 49 7.93 -2.32 -4.63
C ASP A 49 6.55 -2.55 -4.01
N VAL A 50 5.71 -3.37 -4.67
CA VAL A 50 4.44 -3.82 -4.11
C VAL A 50 4.68 -4.61 -2.83
N ILE A 51 5.56 -5.61 -2.88
CA ILE A 51 5.93 -6.42 -1.69
C ILE A 51 6.44 -5.55 -0.56
N ALA A 52 7.34 -4.60 -0.83
CA ALA A 52 7.88 -3.69 0.19
C ALA A 52 6.77 -2.86 0.86
N ALA A 53 5.79 -2.41 0.08
CA ALA A 53 4.66 -1.66 0.61
C ALA A 53 3.70 -2.53 1.43
N MET A 54 3.51 -3.79 1.02
CA MET A 54 2.75 -4.78 1.78
C MET A 54 3.42 -5.10 3.12
N ASP A 55 4.74 -5.20 3.15
CA ASP A 55 5.50 -5.47 4.37
C ASP A 55 5.36 -4.32 5.38
N VAL A 56 5.48 -3.07 4.92
CA VAL A 56 5.23 -1.87 5.74
C VAL A 56 3.80 -1.86 6.30
N ALA A 57 2.81 -2.19 5.47
CA ALA A 57 1.41 -2.25 5.91
C ALA A 57 1.17 -3.37 6.93
N ARG A 58 1.80 -4.53 6.75
CA ARG A 58 1.74 -5.64 7.70
C ARG A 58 2.41 -5.27 9.02
N GLY A 59 3.56 -4.58 8.99
CA GLY A 59 4.24 -4.05 10.17
C GLY A 59 3.40 -3.04 10.95
N ALA A 60 2.50 -2.32 10.28
CA ALA A 60 1.51 -1.43 10.91
C ALA A 60 0.30 -2.18 11.52
N GLY A 61 0.28 -3.51 11.48
CA GLY A 61 -0.82 -4.34 11.99
C GLY A 61 -2.04 -4.38 11.04
N VAL A 62 -1.85 -4.01 9.77
CA VAL A 62 -2.91 -4.00 8.76
C VAL A 62 -2.90 -5.31 7.99
N LYS A 63 -4.07 -5.93 7.85
CA LYS A 63 -4.32 -7.08 6.98
C LYS A 63 -4.36 -6.60 5.53
N VAL A 64 -3.37 -7.04 4.75
CA VAL A 64 -3.16 -6.58 3.38
C VAL A 64 -3.78 -7.54 2.37
N ILE A 65 -4.59 -6.99 1.46
CA ILE A 65 -5.13 -7.69 0.30
C ILE A 65 -4.50 -7.04 -0.94
N ALA A 66 -3.56 -7.71 -1.61
CA ALA A 66 -3.01 -7.20 -2.87
C ALA A 66 -3.90 -7.58 -4.05
N THR A 67 -4.13 -6.59 -4.90
CA THR A 67 -4.68 -6.75 -6.24
C THR A 67 -3.72 -6.11 -7.22
N VAL A 68 -2.83 -6.93 -7.80
CA VAL A 68 -2.05 -6.48 -8.95
C VAL A 68 -2.94 -6.59 -10.18
N PRO A 69 -3.21 -5.49 -10.91
CA PRO A 69 -3.75 -5.60 -12.25
C PRO A 69 -2.77 -6.49 -13.03
N LYS A 70 -3.26 -7.63 -13.53
CA LYS A 70 -2.53 -8.30 -14.60
C LYS A 70 -2.55 -7.35 -15.79
N ASP A 71 -1.41 -7.18 -16.43
CA ASP A 71 -1.32 -6.62 -17.78
C ASP A 71 -2.23 -7.50 -18.66
N VAL A 72 -3.47 -7.06 -18.87
CA VAL A 72 -4.35 -7.67 -19.86
C VAL A 72 -3.93 -7.03 -21.17
N LYS A 73 -2.90 -7.61 -21.77
CA LYS A 73 -2.59 -7.40 -23.19
C LYS A 73 -3.72 -7.95 -24.05
#